data_AF-A0A968C0H1-F1
#
_entry.id   AF-A0A968C0H1-F1
#
_cell.length_a   1.000
_cell.length_b   1.000
_cell.length_c   1.000
_cell.angle_alpha   90.00
_cell.angle_beta   90.00
_cell.angle_gamma   90.00
#
_symmetry.space_group_name_H-M   'P 1'
#
loop_
_entity.id
_entity.type
_entity.pdbx_description
1 polymer ?
#
loop_
_entity_poly.entity_id
_entity_poly.type
_entity_poly.pdbx_seq_one_letter_code
_entity_poly.pdbx_strand_id
1 'polypeptide(L)'
;MLLLSTLSACELGYIGPLDLTLRLRATFQAMDQLERHLGHFLNWYDTRNLRPLPPRYVSTVDSGNLASSLLAVKQGSIALSYEPLLSWQRWQGLLDTLAQVVGGLDRAEVGEPVASLSMHLGGVRQAILAVEDSPERWRGLLTRLGEEEWGRLNELLIAVVEAGADVLDAGTLRALRVWSGRLHHHLSTMQHEVDQLLPWLEPLAQPPA
;
A
#
# COMPACT_ATOMS: atom_id res chain seq x y z
N MET A 1 6.57 17.35 1.25
CA MET A 1 6.81 15.92 1.54
C MET A 1 5.68 15.00 1.06
N LEU A 2 4.40 15.28 1.35
CA LEU A 2 3.26 14.39 0.98
C LEU A 2 3.25 13.93 -0.49
N LEU A 3 3.44 14.86 -1.43
CA LEU A 3 3.42 14.57 -2.87
C LEU A 3 4.48 13.52 -3.25
N LEU A 4 5.72 13.77 -2.83
CA LEU A 4 6.85 12.86 -3.10
C LEU A 4 6.68 11.53 -2.39
N SER A 5 6.27 11.52 -1.12
CA SER A 5 6.06 10.26 -0.39
C SER A 5 4.98 9.40 -1.02
N THR A 6 3.94 10.03 -1.59
CA THR A 6 2.86 9.29 -2.29
C THR A 6 3.37 8.70 -3.59
N LEU A 7 4.15 9.46 -4.37
CA LEU A 7 4.81 8.94 -5.58
C LEU A 7 5.75 7.79 -5.24
N SER A 8 6.65 7.97 -4.27
CA SER A 8 7.59 6.92 -3.86
C SER A 8 6.90 5.68 -3.33
N ALA A 9 5.76 5.82 -2.63
CA ALA A 9 4.97 4.66 -2.21
C ALA A 9 4.42 3.87 -3.40
N CYS A 10 4.13 4.53 -4.53
CA CYS A 10 3.73 3.85 -5.77
C CYS A 10 4.92 3.17 -6.45
N GLU A 11 6.06 3.86 -6.54
CA GLU A 11 7.28 3.32 -7.16
C GLU A 11 7.85 2.11 -6.39
N LEU A 12 7.75 2.13 -5.06
CA LEU A 12 8.11 1.00 -4.19
C LEU A 12 7.00 -0.07 -4.12
N GLY A 13 5.88 0.13 -4.82
CA GLY A 13 4.78 -0.82 -4.93
C GLY A 13 3.87 -0.95 -3.70
N TYR A 14 4.03 -0.11 -2.67
CA TYR A 14 3.15 -0.08 -1.49
C TYR A 14 1.71 0.35 -1.81
N ILE A 15 1.54 1.16 -2.86
CA ILE A 15 0.24 1.50 -3.43
C ILE A 15 0.30 1.31 -4.96
N GLY A 16 -0.86 1.16 -5.58
CA GLY A 16 -0.96 1.07 -7.02
C GLY A 16 -1.24 2.41 -7.71
N PRO A 17 -1.22 2.43 -9.05
CA PRO A 17 -1.40 3.65 -9.84
C PRO A 17 -2.79 4.28 -9.64
N LEU A 18 -3.83 3.49 -9.36
CA LEU A 18 -5.17 4.03 -9.10
C LEU A 18 -5.19 4.81 -7.78
N ASP A 19 -4.59 4.22 -6.74
CA ASP A 19 -4.46 4.82 -5.41
C ASP A 19 -3.61 6.11 -5.44
N LEU A 20 -2.49 6.09 -6.18
CA LEU A 20 -1.67 7.28 -6.41
C LEU A 20 -2.52 8.40 -7.04
N THR A 21 -3.25 8.08 -8.11
CA THR A 21 -4.08 9.04 -8.84
C THR A 21 -5.16 9.65 -7.94
N LEU A 22 -5.85 8.81 -7.16
CA LEU A 22 -6.89 9.25 -6.22
C LEU A 22 -6.32 10.20 -5.16
N ARG A 23 -5.18 9.87 -4.56
CA ARG A 23 -4.53 10.67 -3.51
C ARG A 23 -4.00 12.00 -4.05
N LEU A 24 -3.37 12.00 -5.22
CA LEU A 24 -2.89 13.23 -5.87
C LEU A 24 -4.06 14.14 -6.25
N ARG A 25 -5.13 13.58 -6.83
CA ARG A 25 -6.34 14.33 -7.17
C ARG A 25 -6.97 14.99 -5.94
N ALA A 26 -7.18 14.23 -4.86
CA ALA A 26 -7.73 14.78 -3.62
C ALA A 26 -6.83 15.88 -3.03
N THR A 27 -5.50 15.70 -3.10
CA THR A 27 -4.52 16.69 -2.63
C THR A 27 -4.61 17.98 -3.43
N PHE A 28 -4.62 17.90 -4.77
CA PHE A 28 -4.71 19.09 -5.62
C PHE A 28 -6.07 19.80 -5.49
N GLN A 29 -7.16 19.05 -5.38
CA GLN A 29 -8.49 19.63 -5.11
C GLN A 29 -8.54 20.39 -3.78
N ALA A 30 -7.86 19.91 -2.74
CA ALA A 30 -7.74 20.64 -1.48
C ALA A 30 -6.86 21.89 -1.64
N MET A 31 -5.73 21.77 -2.35
CA MET A 31 -4.83 22.90 -2.62
C MET A 31 -5.48 24.00 -3.46
N ASP A 32 -6.42 23.68 -4.34
CA ASP A 32 -7.17 24.66 -5.13
C ASP A 32 -8.12 25.53 -4.31
N GLN A 33 -8.48 25.09 -3.10
CA GLN A 33 -9.32 25.84 -2.17
C GLN A 33 -8.52 26.74 -1.23
N LEU A 34 -7.20 26.57 -1.14
CA LEU A 34 -6.36 27.33 -0.23
C LEU A 34 -6.14 28.75 -0.73
N GLU A 35 -6.22 29.70 0.19
CA GLU A 35 -5.89 31.11 -0.09
C GLU A 35 -4.43 31.25 -0.52
N ARG A 36 -4.17 32.02 -1.58
CA ARG A 36 -2.82 32.27 -2.10
C ARG A 36 -2.52 33.76 -2.11
N HIS A 37 -1.26 34.12 -1.88
CA HIS A 37 -0.75 35.48 -2.04
C HIS A 37 0.17 35.52 -3.27
N LEU A 38 -0.24 36.25 -4.32
CA LEU A 38 0.51 36.35 -5.59
C LEU A 38 0.87 34.97 -6.19
N GLY A 39 -0.04 34.01 -6.07
CA GLY A 39 0.16 32.64 -6.56
C GLY A 39 0.92 31.72 -5.59
N HIS A 40 1.54 32.25 -4.53
CA HIS A 40 2.18 31.45 -3.49
C HIS A 40 1.21 31.04 -2.40
N PHE A 41 1.37 29.83 -1.87
CA PHE A 41 0.68 29.41 -0.67
C PHE A 41 1.24 30.14 0.56
N LEU A 42 0.37 30.54 1.47
CA LEU A 42 0.72 30.90 2.84
C LEU A 42 1.25 29.66 3.59
N ASN A 43 2.06 29.89 4.63
CA ASN A 43 2.81 28.81 5.25
C ASN A 43 1.96 27.82 6.06
N TRP A 44 0.87 28.28 6.66
CA TRP A 44 0.07 27.48 7.59
C TRP A 44 -1.42 27.64 7.32
N TYR A 45 -2.14 26.51 7.35
CA TYR A 45 -3.59 26.44 7.23
C TYR A 45 -4.17 25.50 8.26
N ASP A 46 -5.40 25.77 8.69
CA ASP A 46 -6.20 24.79 9.42
C ASP A 46 -6.66 23.69 8.45
N THR A 47 -6.41 22.43 8.78
CA THR A 47 -6.69 21.29 7.89
C THR A 47 -8.17 20.92 7.78
N ARG A 48 -9.04 21.48 8.62
CA ARG A 48 -10.48 21.21 8.62
C ARG A 48 -11.26 22.24 7.81
N ASN A 49 -10.88 23.52 7.92
CA ASN A 49 -11.59 24.60 7.24
C ASN A 49 -10.75 25.33 6.18
N LEU A 50 -9.48 24.93 5.99
CA LEU A 50 -8.56 25.41 4.96
C LEU A 50 -8.23 26.91 5.06
N ARG A 51 -8.55 27.56 6.19
CA ARG A 51 -8.23 28.98 6.42
C ARG A 51 -6.78 29.14 6.82
N PRO A 52 -6.10 30.21 6.35
CA PRO A 52 -4.73 30.48 6.74
C PRO A 52 -4.63 30.86 8.22
N LEU A 53 -3.61 30.34 8.89
CA LEU A 53 -3.35 30.60 10.30
C LEU A 53 -2.36 31.77 10.46
N PRO A 54 -2.47 32.57 11.55
CA PRO A 54 -1.47 33.58 11.87
C PRO A 54 -0.14 32.94 12.36
N PRO A 55 1.03 33.53 12.03
CA PRO A 55 1.21 34.66 11.14
C PRO A 55 1.01 34.27 9.66
N ARG A 56 0.37 35.15 8.89
CA ARG A 56 0.10 34.97 7.46
C ARG A 56 1.30 35.46 6.65
N TYR A 57 2.17 34.55 6.26
CA TYR A 57 3.34 34.87 5.44
C TYR A 57 3.61 33.79 4.40
N VAL A 58 4.40 34.15 3.39
CA VAL A 58 4.91 33.23 2.37
C VAL A 58 6.32 32.80 2.77
N SER A 59 6.54 31.48 2.86
CA SER A 59 7.87 30.89 2.97
C SER A 59 8.42 30.63 1.56
N THR A 60 9.53 31.27 1.22
CA THR A 60 10.22 31.03 -0.07
C THR A 60 10.83 29.63 -0.12
N VAL A 61 11.27 29.11 1.02
CA VAL A 61 11.80 27.74 1.16
C VAL A 61 10.69 26.72 0.86
N ASP A 62 9.52 26.86 1.48
CA ASP A 62 8.43 25.89 1.27
C ASP A 62 7.78 26.03 -0.11
N SER A 63 7.74 27.25 -0.65
CA SER A 63 7.38 27.45 -2.06
C SER A 63 8.32 26.71 -3.00
N GLY A 64 9.64 26.77 -2.75
CA GLY A 64 10.65 26.03 -3.51
C GLY A 64 10.50 24.52 -3.37
N ASN A 65 10.32 24.03 -2.13
CA ASN A 65 10.09 22.61 -1.86
C ASN A 65 8.84 22.07 -2.57
N LEU A 66 7.76 22.85 -2.59
CA LEU A 66 6.54 22.50 -3.31
C LEU A 66 6.78 22.48 -4.81
N ALA A 67 7.44 23.49 -5.39
CA ALA A 67 7.74 23.54 -6.82
C ALA A 67 8.56 22.32 -7.27
N SER A 68 9.61 21.96 -6.52
CA SER A 68 10.40 20.76 -6.79
C SER A 68 9.56 19.48 -6.67
N SER A 69 8.69 19.40 -5.67
CA SER A 69 7.79 18.25 -5.49
C SER A 69 6.81 18.09 -6.66
N LEU A 70 6.27 19.20 -7.18
CA LEU A 70 5.36 19.22 -8.33
C LEU A 70 6.07 18.78 -9.62
N LEU A 71 7.32 19.21 -9.82
CA LEU A 71 8.12 18.77 -10.97
C LEU A 71 8.39 17.26 -10.92
N ALA A 72 8.77 16.73 -9.76
CA ALA A 72 8.99 15.30 -9.60
C ALA A 72 7.70 14.49 -9.79
N VAL A 73 6.57 14.91 -9.21
CA VAL A 73 5.27 14.27 -9.43
C VAL A 73 4.89 14.29 -10.91
N LYS A 74 5.08 15.41 -11.60
CA LYS A 74 4.82 15.49 -13.05
C LYS A 74 5.64 14.45 -13.81
N GLN A 75 6.95 14.35 -13.57
CA GLN A 75 7.80 13.39 -14.27
C GLN A 75 7.46 11.94 -13.91
N GLY A 76 7.24 11.65 -12.63
CA GLY A 76 6.83 10.32 -12.17
C GLY A 76 5.48 9.88 -12.76
N SER A 77 4.48 10.77 -12.82
CA SER A 77 3.20 10.47 -13.46
C SER A 77 3.33 10.20 -14.96
N ILE A 78 4.23 10.90 -15.66
CA ILE A 78 4.51 10.63 -17.08
C ILE A 78 5.18 9.25 -17.21
N ALA A 79 6.20 8.95 -16.41
CA ALA A 79 6.90 7.68 -16.45
C ALA A 79 5.95 6.49 -16.21
N LEU A 80 5.08 6.58 -15.19
CA LEU A 80 4.09 5.54 -14.87
C LEU A 80 3.12 5.23 -16.02
N SER A 81 2.88 6.16 -16.94
CA SER A 81 2.02 5.91 -18.11
C SER A 81 2.63 4.94 -19.14
N TYR A 82 3.93 4.65 -19.02
CA TYR A 82 4.66 3.72 -19.88
C TYR A 82 5.03 2.41 -19.17
N GLU A 83 4.75 2.29 -17.88
CA GLU A 83 5.06 1.10 -17.07
C GLU A 83 3.91 0.07 -17.15
N PRO A 84 4.19 -1.24 -17.02
CA PRO A 84 3.17 -2.25 -16.85
C PRO A 84 2.30 -1.98 -15.61
N LEU A 85 0.98 -2.13 -15.74
CA LEU A 85 0.03 -1.90 -14.65
C LEU A 85 0.25 -2.86 -13.46
N LEU A 86 0.60 -4.11 -13.75
CA LEU A 86 1.06 -5.07 -12.76
C LEU A 86 2.56 -5.25 -12.97
N SER A 87 3.35 -4.88 -11.96
CA SER A 87 4.80 -5.00 -11.96
C SER A 87 5.28 -5.79 -10.75
N TRP A 88 6.53 -6.27 -10.79
CA TRP A 88 7.13 -6.96 -9.65
C TRP A 88 7.19 -6.10 -8.40
N GLN A 89 7.32 -4.78 -8.55
CA GLN A 89 7.36 -3.85 -7.43
C GLN A 89 6.11 -3.97 -6.54
N ARG A 90 4.92 -4.23 -7.10
CA ARG A 90 3.70 -4.47 -6.31
C ARG A 90 3.83 -5.71 -5.42
N TRP A 91 4.41 -6.78 -5.94
CA TRP A 91 4.73 -7.99 -5.17
C TRP A 91 5.80 -7.73 -4.11
N GLN A 92 6.84 -6.95 -4.44
CA GLN A 92 7.86 -6.55 -3.46
C GLN A 92 7.26 -5.74 -2.31
N GLY A 93 6.38 -4.77 -2.60
CA GLY A 93 5.69 -4.01 -1.55
C GLY A 93 4.78 -4.88 -0.68
N LEU A 94 4.18 -5.94 -1.25
CA LEU A 94 3.42 -6.94 -0.50
C LEU A 94 4.34 -7.77 0.40
N LEU A 95 5.50 -8.21 -0.10
CA LEU A 95 6.53 -8.92 0.67
C LEU A 95 7.07 -8.09 1.84
N ASP A 96 7.30 -6.79 1.63
CA ASP A 96 7.71 -5.86 2.69
C ASP A 96 6.63 -5.77 3.78
N THR A 97 5.35 -5.70 3.37
CA THR A 97 4.21 -5.67 4.30
C THR A 97 4.09 -6.99 5.08
N LEU A 98 4.28 -8.12 4.39
CA LEU A 98 4.32 -9.45 4.99
C LEU A 98 5.44 -9.58 6.04
N ALA A 99 6.63 -9.03 5.73
CA ALA A 99 7.76 -9.02 6.66
C ALA A 99 7.46 -8.24 7.95
N GLN A 100 6.61 -7.20 7.90
CA GLN A 100 6.17 -6.49 9.11
C GLN A 100 5.23 -7.34 9.97
N VAL A 101 4.39 -8.19 9.37
CA VAL A 101 3.56 -9.16 10.12
C VAL A 101 4.47 -10.17 10.81
N VAL A 102 5.42 -10.76 10.09
CA VAL A 102 6.38 -11.73 10.62
C VAL A 102 7.22 -11.14 11.76
N GLY A 103 7.80 -9.94 11.57
CA GLY A 103 8.57 -9.27 12.63
C GLY A 103 7.73 -8.87 13.85
N GLY A 104 6.41 -8.78 13.71
CA GLY A 104 5.48 -8.65 14.83
C GLY A 104 5.35 -9.94 15.65
N LEU A 105 5.49 -11.10 15.00
CA LEU A 105 5.43 -12.42 15.64
C LEU A 105 6.72 -12.78 16.38
N ASP A 106 7.88 -12.27 15.96
CA ASP A 106 9.15 -12.46 16.68
C ASP A 106 9.12 -11.89 18.10
N ARG A 107 8.16 -11.01 18.39
CA ARG A 107 7.94 -10.42 19.72
C ARG A 107 6.94 -11.21 20.57
N ALA A 108 6.24 -12.17 19.98
CA ALA A 108 5.30 -13.05 20.66
C ALA A 108 6.03 -14.25 21.27
N GLU A 109 5.52 -14.77 22.40
CA GLU A 109 6.01 -16.06 22.93
C GLU A 109 5.69 -17.20 21.95
N VAL A 110 6.63 -18.14 21.81
CA VAL A 110 6.56 -19.24 20.84
C VAL A 110 5.60 -20.32 21.32
N GLY A 111 4.33 -20.20 20.93
CA GLY A 111 3.32 -21.25 21.03
C GLY A 111 3.02 -21.93 19.69
N GLU A 112 2.26 -23.04 19.72
CA GLU A 112 1.83 -23.76 18.52
C GLU A 112 1.07 -22.87 17.51
N PRO A 113 0.17 -21.95 17.92
CA PRO A 113 -0.50 -21.05 16.98
C PRO A 113 0.46 -20.08 16.28
N VAL A 114 1.47 -19.58 16.98
CA VAL A 114 2.50 -18.68 16.42
C VAL A 114 3.36 -19.43 15.41
N ALA A 115 3.73 -20.69 15.70
CA ALA A 115 4.48 -21.53 14.77
C ALA A 115 3.67 -21.85 13.50
N SER A 116 2.38 -22.18 13.65
CA SER A 116 1.47 -22.46 12.53
C SER A 116 1.26 -21.22 11.64
N LEU A 117 1.09 -20.03 12.24
CA LEU A 117 1.01 -18.76 11.51
C LEU A 117 2.32 -18.43 10.78
N SER A 118 3.47 -18.59 11.43
CA SER A 118 4.78 -18.33 10.83
C SER A 118 5.08 -19.28 9.66
N MET A 119 4.72 -20.56 9.76
CA MET A 119 4.82 -21.50 8.65
C MET A 119 3.95 -21.07 7.45
N HIS A 120 2.70 -20.68 7.72
CA HIS A 120 1.78 -20.21 6.67
C HIS A 120 2.33 -18.98 5.94
N LEU A 121 2.75 -17.95 6.69
CA LEU A 121 3.36 -16.74 6.14
C LEU A 121 4.64 -17.04 5.35
N GLY A 122 5.45 -18.00 5.82
CA GLY A 122 6.61 -18.51 5.10
C GLY A 122 6.25 -19.15 3.77
N GLY A 123 5.18 -19.96 3.73
CA GLY A 123 4.64 -20.56 2.50
C GLY A 123 4.17 -19.51 1.50
N VAL A 124 3.39 -18.53 1.95
CA VAL A 124 2.94 -17.40 1.12
C VAL A 124 4.13 -16.63 0.53
N ARG A 125 5.15 -16.32 1.37
CA ARG A 125 6.37 -15.65 0.90
C ARG A 125 7.07 -16.43 -0.21
N GLN A 126 7.26 -17.74 -0.02
CA GLN A 126 7.92 -18.59 -1.03
C GLN A 126 7.09 -18.69 -2.31
N ALA A 127 5.76 -18.77 -2.21
CA ALA A 127 4.88 -18.79 -3.37
C ALA A 127 4.98 -17.50 -4.20
N ILE A 128 5.12 -16.33 -3.56
CA ILE A 128 5.33 -15.04 -4.24
C ILE A 128 6.70 -15.03 -4.93
N LEU A 129 7.77 -15.39 -4.23
CA LEU A 129 9.12 -15.40 -4.79
C LEU A 129 9.27 -16.38 -5.97
N ALA A 130 8.54 -17.49 -5.96
CA ALA A 130 8.60 -18.50 -7.02
C ALA A 130 8.01 -18.03 -8.37
N VAL A 131 7.29 -16.90 -8.40
CA VAL A 131 6.71 -16.35 -9.63
C VAL A 131 7.37 -15.05 -10.09
N GLU A 132 8.47 -14.61 -9.48
CA GLU A 132 9.18 -13.36 -9.82
C GLU A 132 9.43 -13.21 -11.31
N ASP A 133 10.05 -14.23 -11.91
CA ASP A 133 10.38 -14.26 -13.34
C ASP A 133 9.27 -14.85 -14.23
N SER A 134 8.03 -14.96 -13.72
CA SER A 134 6.91 -15.59 -14.44
C SER A 134 5.63 -14.75 -14.37
N PRO A 135 5.57 -13.59 -15.07
CA PRO A 135 4.43 -12.67 -15.04
C PRO A 135 3.09 -13.29 -15.41
N GLU A 136 3.09 -14.31 -16.27
CA GLU A 136 1.91 -15.08 -16.66
C GLU A 136 1.24 -15.81 -15.48
N ARG A 137 1.98 -16.05 -14.39
CA ARG A 137 1.48 -16.71 -13.18
C ARG A 137 0.97 -15.72 -12.12
N TRP A 138 1.25 -14.43 -12.26
CA TRP A 138 0.93 -13.42 -11.25
C TRP A 138 -0.58 -13.33 -10.97
N ARG A 139 -1.41 -13.33 -12.01
CA ARG A 139 -2.87 -13.27 -11.84
C ARG A 139 -3.40 -14.48 -11.07
N GLY A 140 -3.00 -15.68 -11.49
CA GLY A 140 -3.41 -16.92 -10.81
C GLY A 140 -2.95 -16.97 -9.35
N LEU A 141 -1.73 -16.51 -9.07
CA LEU A 141 -1.27 -16.36 -7.69
C LEU A 141 -2.13 -15.35 -6.92
N LEU A 142 -2.40 -14.18 -7.49
CA LEU A 142 -3.16 -13.11 -6.84
C LEU A 142 -4.57 -13.57 -6.44
N THR A 143 -5.27 -14.26 -7.36
CA THR A 143 -6.59 -14.85 -7.09
C THR A 143 -6.51 -15.84 -5.93
N ARG A 144 -5.57 -16.79 -5.96
CA ARG A 144 -5.37 -17.77 -4.90
C ARG A 144 -5.06 -17.12 -3.55
N LEU A 145 -4.18 -16.11 -3.52
CA LEU A 145 -3.85 -15.39 -2.28
C LEU A 145 -5.07 -14.65 -1.71
N GLY A 146 -5.90 -14.06 -2.57
CA GLY A 146 -7.10 -13.33 -2.18
C GLY A 146 -8.24 -14.21 -1.69
N GLU A 147 -8.46 -15.37 -2.34
CA GLU A 147 -9.60 -16.26 -2.07
C GLU A 147 -9.32 -17.33 -1.02
N GLU A 148 -8.14 -17.96 -1.06
CA GLU A 148 -7.83 -19.14 -0.23
C GLU A 148 -6.91 -18.76 0.94
N GLU A 149 -5.76 -18.16 0.65
CA GLU A 149 -4.71 -17.94 1.65
C GLU A 149 -5.09 -16.88 2.68
N TRP A 150 -5.89 -15.88 2.30
CA TRP A 150 -6.37 -14.84 3.22
C TRP A 150 -7.31 -15.41 4.28
N GLY A 151 -8.24 -16.30 3.90
CA GLY A 151 -9.13 -16.95 4.85
C GLY A 151 -8.35 -17.72 5.91
N ARG A 152 -7.38 -18.53 5.45
CA ARG A 152 -6.49 -19.30 6.34
C ARG A 152 -5.65 -18.40 7.25
N LEU A 153 -5.10 -17.31 6.71
CA LEU A 153 -4.32 -16.36 7.49
C LEU A 153 -5.17 -15.73 8.60
N ASN A 154 -6.43 -15.37 8.32
CA ASN A 154 -7.33 -14.79 9.30
C ASN A 154 -7.67 -15.76 10.44
N GLU A 155 -7.91 -17.04 10.13
CA GLU A 155 -8.10 -18.09 11.14
C GLU A 155 -6.88 -18.22 12.07
N LEU A 156 -5.67 -18.27 11.48
CA LEU A 156 -4.43 -18.40 12.25
C LEU A 156 -4.15 -17.17 13.11
N LEU A 157 -4.44 -15.97 12.62
CA LEU A 157 -4.34 -14.74 13.40
C LEU A 157 -5.29 -14.75 14.60
N ILE A 158 -6.54 -15.21 14.43
CA ILE A 158 -7.49 -15.35 15.54
C ILE A 158 -6.95 -16.34 16.57
N ALA A 159 -6.46 -17.51 16.13
CA ALA A 159 -5.89 -18.51 17.04
C ALA A 159 -4.70 -17.97 17.86
N VAL A 160 -3.84 -17.15 17.25
CA VAL A 160 -2.72 -16.47 17.96
C VAL A 160 -3.24 -15.48 18.99
N VAL A 161 -4.24 -14.68 18.65
CA VAL A 161 -4.84 -13.70 19.57
C VAL A 161 -5.54 -14.40 20.74
N GLU A 162 -6.25 -15.49 20.49
CA GLU A 162 -6.95 -16.27 21.52
C GLU A 162 -5.96 -16.98 22.46
N ALA A 163 -4.94 -17.64 21.92
CA ALA A 163 -3.93 -18.34 22.71
C ALA A 163 -3.01 -17.37 23.48
N GLY A 164 -2.81 -16.17 22.95
CA GLY A 164 -1.95 -15.14 23.51
C GLY A 164 -2.66 -14.07 24.33
N ALA A 165 -3.95 -14.22 24.63
CA ALA A 165 -4.78 -13.18 25.26
C ALA A 165 -4.21 -12.64 26.59
N ASP A 166 -3.50 -13.49 27.35
CA ASP A 166 -2.90 -13.14 28.65
C ASP A 166 -1.40 -12.77 28.56
N VAL A 167 -0.76 -13.02 27.41
CA VAL A 167 0.71 -12.96 27.26
C VAL A 167 1.15 -11.88 26.26
N LEU A 168 0.35 -11.61 25.23
CA LEU A 168 0.66 -10.62 24.20
C LEU A 168 0.41 -9.19 24.72
N ASP A 169 1.42 -8.34 24.61
CA ASP A 169 1.25 -6.93 24.93
C ASP A 169 0.34 -6.20 23.92
N ALA A 170 -0.25 -5.08 24.36
CA ALA A 170 -1.13 -4.28 23.52
C ALA A 170 -0.42 -3.73 22.26
N GLY A 171 0.90 -3.57 22.31
CA GLY A 171 1.71 -3.12 21.18
C GLY A 171 1.76 -4.14 20.05
N THR A 172 1.98 -5.40 20.39
CA THR A 172 2.06 -6.55 19.47
C THR A 172 0.70 -6.82 18.85
N LEU A 173 -0.38 -6.84 19.65
CA LEU A 173 -1.74 -6.99 19.14
C LEU A 173 -2.11 -5.87 18.16
N ARG A 174 -1.73 -4.62 18.46
CA ARG A 174 -1.96 -3.50 17.56
C ARG A 174 -1.14 -3.63 16.28
N ALA A 175 0.13 -4.03 16.37
CA ALA A 175 1.00 -4.21 15.22
C ALA A 175 0.46 -5.32 14.30
N LEU A 176 0.11 -6.48 14.85
CA LEU A 176 -0.48 -7.59 14.09
C LEU A 176 -1.77 -7.16 13.39
N ARG A 177 -2.68 -6.49 14.08
CA ARG A 177 -3.92 -5.96 13.48
C ARG A 177 -3.66 -4.96 12.36
N VAL A 178 -2.73 -4.03 12.56
CA VAL A 178 -2.42 -3.00 11.56
C VAL A 178 -1.80 -3.63 10.33
N TRP A 179 -0.80 -4.49 10.51
CA TRP A 179 -0.06 -5.06 9.38
C TRP A 179 -0.85 -6.15 8.65
N SER A 180 -1.66 -6.96 9.34
CA SER A 180 -2.58 -7.90 8.68
C SER A 180 -3.64 -7.17 7.86
N GLY A 181 -4.22 -6.10 8.41
CA GLY A 181 -5.17 -5.25 7.68
C GLY A 181 -4.53 -4.57 6.47
N ARG A 182 -3.26 -4.13 6.59
CA ARG A 182 -2.50 -3.58 5.46
C ARG A 182 -2.21 -4.63 4.38
N LEU A 183 -1.83 -5.84 4.77
CA LEU A 183 -1.59 -6.95 3.85
C LEU A 183 -2.86 -7.29 3.05
N HIS A 184 -4.00 -7.41 3.73
CA HIS A 184 -5.28 -7.65 3.06
C HIS A 184 -5.66 -6.53 2.10
N HIS A 185 -5.55 -5.28 2.55
CA HIS A 185 -5.85 -4.13 1.71
C HIS A 185 -4.93 -4.08 0.48
N HIS A 186 -3.64 -4.42 0.64
CA HIS A 186 -2.70 -4.51 -0.48
C HIS A 186 -3.17 -5.57 -1.50
N LEU A 187 -3.46 -6.79 -1.06
CA LEU A 187 -3.97 -7.86 -1.95
C LEU A 187 -5.28 -7.45 -2.65
N SER A 188 -6.23 -6.91 -1.89
CA SER A 188 -7.53 -6.49 -2.43
C SER A 188 -7.38 -5.37 -3.46
N THR A 189 -6.51 -4.38 -3.21
CA THR A 189 -6.25 -3.32 -4.19
C THR A 189 -5.57 -3.84 -5.45
N MET A 190 -4.59 -4.73 -5.33
CA MET A 190 -3.97 -5.39 -6.49
C MET A 190 -5.03 -6.14 -7.32
N GLN A 191 -5.90 -6.91 -6.68
CA GLN A 191 -6.95 -7.67 -7.36
C GLN A 191 -7.93 -6.73 -8.08
N HIS A 192 -8.40 -5.69 -7.37
CA HIS A 192 -9.31 -4.70 -7.94
C HIS A 192 -8.71 -3.95 -9.14
N GLU A 193 -7.42 -3.58 -9.07
CA GLU A 193 -6.73 -2.92 -10.17
C GLU A 193 -6.60 -3.84 -11.39
N VAL A 194 -6.27 -5.12 -11.18
CA VAL A 194 -6.22 -6.12 -12.26
C VAL A 194 -7.60 -6.30 -12.89
N ASP A 195 -8.65 -6.45 -12.09
CA ASP A 195 -10.00 -6.69 -12.61
C ASP A 195 -10.57 -5.47 -13.36
N GLN A 196 -10.26 -4.25 -12.90
CA GLN A 196 -10.73 -3.03 -13.56
C GLN A 196 -9.91 -2.64 -14.79
N LEU A 197 -8.59 -2.75 -14.71
CA LEU A 197 -7.70 -2.19 -15.73
C LEU A 197 -7.20 -3.24 -16.71
N LEU A 198 -7.27 -4.53 -16.36
CA LEU A 198 -6.84 -5.66 -17.18
C LEU A 198 -7.95 -6.73 -17.34
N PRO A 199 -9.23 -6.36 -17.59
CA PRO A 199 -10.34 -7.33 -17.62
C PRO A 199 -10.19 -8.40 -18.70
N TRP A 200 -9.39 -8.15 -19.74
CA TRP A 200 -9.13 -9.10 -20.82
C TRP A 200 -8.19 -10.26 -20.41
N LEU A 201 -7.52 -10.19 -19.24
CA LEU A 201 -6.68 -11.30 -18.79
C LEU A 201 -7.47 -12.56 -18.45
N GLU A 202 -8.76 -12.45 -18.15
CA GLU A 202 -9.62 -13.60 -17.85
C GLU A 202 -10.02 -14.38 -19.10
N PRO A 203 -10.61 -13.75 -20.13
CA PRO A 203 -10.89 -14.44 -21.39
C PRO A 203 -9.64 -15.02 -22.05
N LEU A 204 -8.47 -14.38 -21.92
CA LEU A 204 -7.22 -14.87 -22.52
C LEU A 204 -6.67 -16.12 -21.81
N ALA A 205 -6.92 -16.26 -20.51
CA ALA A 205 -6.53 -17.46 -19.76
C ALA A 205 -7.48 -18.65 -20.01
N GLN A 206 -8.68 -18.41 -20.55
CA GLN A 206 -9.69 -19.41 -20.87
C GLN A 206 -10.18 -19.24 -22.32
N PRO A 207 -9.38 -19.61 -23.33
CA PRO A 207 -9.80 -19.47 -24.72
C PRO A 207 -11.10 -20.25 -24.96
N PRO A 208 -12.11 -19.66 -25.64
CA PRO A 208 -13.33 -20.37 -25.97
C PRO A 208 -13.01 -21.63 -26.81
N ALA A 209 -13.71 -22.72 -26.48
CA ALA A 209 -13.58 -24.03 -27.11
C ALA A 209 -13.94 -24.02 -28.61
#